data_AF-A0A7X3XN62-F1
#
_entry.id   AF-A0A7X3XN62-F1
#
_cell.length_a   1.000
_cell.length_b   1.000
_cell.length_c   1.000
_cell.angle_alpha   90.00
_cell.angle_beta   90.00
_cell.angle_gamma   90.00
#
_symmetry.space_group_name_H-M   'P 1'
#
loop_
_entity.id
_entity.type
_entity.pdbx_description
1 polymer ?
#
loop_
_entity_poly.entity_id
_entity_poly.type
_entity_poly.pdbx_seq_one_letter_code
_entity_poly.pdbx_strand_id
1 'polypeptide(L)'
;MSYYEYFLILLALGFCGYASYTDLKTQRIRNFCSLGLLYVGTLSQFTAWYLGTTTPLYLLGLFFGSGLIGFAFYWFGIFSPGDAKLFWGLCLIFPVSLFKNLSGTLGFVPLVLALNIIIPYSIAVLGYLLFKFVSMRNKLKLLRSFVGSNFQKTKVLESLFNLLLFVGVGATLASLLQRIGWELDPFLHLVFVLMAFTGVQKLLSLWFPKTPFYYAGIGFVCLWLAIQAAPSLPVFLAGFAFFLALYFLVFFVAKRLILNLASVMLDSTVEVSRLQPGMVPAEQIFRVEQPDGSIRYEKRRVEFSRGRGKNVVISPDPAGLTTEEVDQLQYLMEAGAFAEFGNEIKVQPAVRFAPIIAAGVLLTILCQGPFYLKLMQFF
;
A
#
# COMPACT_ATOMS: atom_id res chain seq x y z
N MET A 1 -7.67 -33.22 0.29
CA MET A 1 -8.44 -32.26 -0.52
C MET A 1 -9.26 -33.03 -1.55
N SER A 2 -10.46 -32.57 -1.90
CA SER A 2 -11.30 -33.23 -2.91
C SER A 2 -10.84 -32.86 -4.34
N TYR A 3 -11.23 -33.64 -5.35
CA TYR A 3 -10.95 -33.30 -6.77
C TYR A 3 -11.48 -31.91 -7.16
N TYR A 4 -12.62 -31.52 -6.58
CA TYR A 4 -13.20 -30.20 -6.75
C TYR A 4 -12.29 -29.08 -6.21
N GLU A 5 -11.70 -29.27 -5.03
CA GLU A 5 -10.77 -28.29 -4.44
C GLU A 5 -9.49 -28.13 -5.28
N TYR A 6 -8.96 -29.24 -5.82
CA TYR A 6 -7.82 -29.17 -6.76
C TYR A 6 -8.19 -28.45 -8.05
N PHE A 7 -9.40 -28.64 -8.58
CA PHE A 7 -9.90 -27.92 -9.74
C PHE A 7 -9.98 -26.41 -9.48
N LEU A 8 -10.49 -25.98 -8.32
CA LEU A 8 -10.52 -24.57 -7.93
C LEU A 8 -9.12 -23.95 -7.85
N ILE A 9 -8.15 -24.69 -7.28
CA ILE A 9 -6.74 -24.24 -7.21
C ILE A 9 -6.15 -24.11 -8.62
N LEU A 10 -6.38 -25.10 -9.49
CA LEU A 10 -5.92 -25.06 -10.88
C LEU A 10 -6.51 -23.85 -11.62
N LEU A 11 -7.80 -23.57 -11.42
CA LEU A 11 -8.48 -22.42 -12.01
C LEU A 11 -7.88 -21.11 -11.48
N ALA A 12 -7.65 -21.00 -10.17
CA ALA A 12 -6.98 -19.84 -9.56
C ALA A 12 -5.59 -19.60 -10.19
N LEU A 13 -4.79 -20.65 -10.33
CA LEU A 13 -3.46 -20.57 -10.95
C LEU A 13 -3.53 -20.21 -12.43
N GLY A 14 -4.48 -20.76 -13.19
CA GLY A 14 -4.68 -20.45 -14.60
C GLY A 14 -5.03 -18.97 -14.82
N PHE A 15 -5.98 -18.45 -14.03
CA PHE A 15 -6.34 -17.03 -14.09
C PHE A 15 -5.20 -16.12 -13.61
N CYS A 16 -4.45 -16.49 -12.57
CA CYS A 16 -3.25 -15.76 -12.14
C CYS A 16 -2.16 -15.74 -13.21
N GLY A 17 -1.88 -16.87 -13.84
CA GLY A 17 -0.88 -17.00 -14.90
C GLY A 17 -1.26 -16.16 -16.12
N TYR A 18 -2.52 -16.24 -16.53
CA TYR A 18 -3.03 -15.42 -17.63
C TYR A 18 -3.05 -13.92 -17.28
N ALA A 19 -3.47 -13.54 -16.07
CA ALA A 19 -3.41 -12.16 -15.59
C ALA A 19 -1.96 -11.64 -15.60
N SER A 20 -1.02 -12.43 -15.09
CA SER A 20 0.42 -12.11 -15.11
C SER A 20 0.94 -11.94 -16.53
N TYR A 21 0.55 -12.80 -17.47
CA TYR A 21 0.91 -12.67 -18.87
C TYR A 21 0.36 -11.37 -19.50
N THR A 22 -0.92 -11.07 -19.26
CA THR A 22 -1.54 -9.84 -19.78
C THR A 22 -0.94 -8.58 -19.17
N ASP A 23 -0.59 -8.61 -17.88
CA ASP A 23 0.07 -7.51 -17.18
C ASP A 23 1.50 -7.29 -17.71
N LEU A 24 2.27 -8.37 -17.91
CA LEU A 24 3.61 -8.30 -18.50
C LEU A 24 3.61 -7.77 -19.95
N LYS A 25 2.60 -8.15 -20.76
CA LYS A 25 2.54 -7.82 -22.20
C LYS A 25 1.85 -6.49 -22.49
N THR A 26 0.77 -6.19 -21.78
CA THR A 26 -0.14 -5.08 -22.10
C THR A 26 -0.34 -4.09 -20.95
N GLN A 27 0.32 -4.30 -19.80
CA GLN A 27 0.20 -3.46 -18.59
C GLN A 27 -1.24 -3.27 -18.09
N ARG A 28 -2.14 -4.15 -18.51
CA ARG A 28 -3.57 -4.09 -18.20
C ARG A 28 -4.07 -5.50 -17.91
N ILE A 29 -4.74 -5.64 -16.78
CA ILE A 29 -5.46 -6.86 -16.43
C ILE A 29 -6.84 -6.79 -17.06
N ARG A 30 -7.16 -7.77 -17.92
CA ARG A 30 -8.49 -7.85 -18.53
C ARG A 30 -9.54 -8.13 -17.45
N ASN A 31 -10.65 -7.41 -17.49
CA ASN A 31 -11.77 -7.60 -16.56
C ASN A 31 -12.31 -9.04 -16.53
N PHE A 32 -12.19 -9.78 -17.64
CA PHE A 32 -12.55 -11.19 -17.69
C PHE A 32 -11.82 -12.03 -16.62
N CYS A 33 -10.55 -11.71 -16.33
CA CYS A 33 -9.78 -12.49 -15.37
C CYS A 33 -10.28 -12.28 -13.94
N SER A 34 -10.46 -11.03 -13.55
CA SER A 34 -10.84 -10.65 -12.19
C SER A 34 -12.32 -10.91 -11.93
N LEU A 35 -13.21 -10.57 -12.87
CA LEU A 35 -14.64 -10.87 -12.74
C LEU A 35 -14.92 -12.38 -12.83
N GLY A 36 -14.23 -13.10 -13.72
CA GLY A 36 -14.35 -14.55 -13.83
C GLY A 36 -14.02 -15.24 -12.50
N LEU A 37 -12.91 -14.87 -11.87
CA LEU A 37 -12.54 -15.38 -10.54
C LEU A 37 -13.54 -14.99 -9.46
N LEU A 38 -14.08 -13.76 -9.50
CA LEU A 38 -15.06 -13.31 -8.52
C LEU A 38 -16.36 -14.11 -8.65
N TYR A 39 -16.88 -14.31 -9.86
CA TYR A 39 -18.08 -15.14 -10.09
C TYR A 39 -17.86 -16.60 -9.68
N VAL A 40 -16.79 -17.22 -10.16
CA VAL A 40 -16.49 -18.62 -9.86
C VAL A 40 -16.21 -18.81 -8.37
N GLY A 41 -15.46 -17.90 -7.75
CA GLY A 41 -15.16 -17.92 -6.32
C GLY A 41 -16.42 -17.73 -5.46
N THR A 42 -17.29 -16.79 -5.80
CA THR A 42 -18.58 -16.64 -5.10
C THR A 42 -19.43 -17.90 -5.23
N LEU A 43 -19.53 -18.48 -6.43
CA LEU A 43 -20.25 -19.74 -6.65
C LEU A 43 -19.63 -20.91 -5.86
N SER A 44 -18.29 -20.96 -5.77
CA SER A 44 -17.62 -21.99 -4.99
C SER A 44 -17.90 -21.87 -3.49
N GLN A 45 -17.99 -20.65 -2.96
CA GLN A 45 -18.37 -20.42 -1.57
C GLN A 45 -19.84 -20.78 -1.31
N PHE A 46 -20.76 -20.49 -2.23
CA PHE A 46 -22.15 -20.97 -2.13
C PHE A 46 -22.25 -22.49 -2.17
N THR A 47 -21.45 -23.15 -3.01
CA THR A 47 -21.37 -24.62 -3.07
C THR A 47 -20.82 -25.19 -1.76
N ALA A 48 -19.78 -24.57 -1.20
CA ALA A 48 -19.20 -24.95 0.08
C ALA A 48 -20.22 -24.82 1.23
N TRP A 49 -21.05 -23.78 1.20
CA TRP A 49 -22.15 -23.60 2.15
C TRP A 49 -23.23 -24.67 1.98
N TYR A 50 -23.65 -24.95 0.74
CA TYR A 50 -24.64 -26.00 0.44
C TYR A 50 -24.18 -27.38 0.91
N LEU A 51 -22.88 -27.68 0.79
CA LEU A 51 -22.26 -28.92 1.27
C LEU A 51 -21.99 -28.94 2.79
N GLY A 52 -22.37 -27.88 3.53
CA GLY A 52 -22.20 -27.80 4.98
C GLY A 52 -20.76 -27.60 5.46
N THR A 53 -19.84 -27.22 4.56
CA THR A 53 -18.42 -27.00 4.91
C THR A 53 -18.14 -25.59 5.43
N THR A 54 -19.04 -24.64 5.17
CA THR A 54 -18.92 -23.24 5.59
C THR A 54 -20.27 -22.70 6.10
N THR A 55 -20.22 -21.61 6.86
CA THR A 55 -21.42 -20.92 7.37
C THR A 55 -21.75 -19.68 6.54
N PRO A 56 -23.02 -19.22 6.50
CA PRO A 56 -23.38 -17.97 5.84
C PRO A 56 -22.59 -16.76 6.36
N LEU A 57 -22.35 -16.71 7.67
CA LEU A 57 -21.57 -15.65 8.30
C LEU A 57 -20.11 -15.65 7.79
N TYR A 58 -19.51 -16.84 7.63
CA TYR A 58 -18.18 -16.97 7.04
C TYR A 58 -18.15 -16.49 5.59
N LEU A 59 -19.15 -16.86 4.78
CA LEU A 59 -19.26 -16.42 3.38
C LEU A 59 -19.36 -14.89 3.27
N LEU A 60 -20.23 -14.26 4.06
CA LEU A 60 -20.36 -12.80 4.11
C LEU A 60 -19.06 -12.14 4.59
N GLY A 61 -18.48 -12.67 5.66
CA GLY A 61 -17.19 -12.18 6.19
C GLY A 61 -16.06 -12.30 5.18
N LEU A 62 -15.99 -13.40 4.43
CA LEU A 62 -15.01 -13.62 3.38
C LEU A 62 -15.24 -12.66 2.21
N PHE A 63 -16.48 -12.52 1.72
CA PHE A 63 -16.82 -11.65 0.60
C PHE A 63 -16.55 -10.18 0.91
N PHE A 64 -17.09 -9.66 2.02
CA PHE A 64 -16.89 -8.26 2.39
C PHE A 64 -15.48 -8.00 2.90
N GLY A 65 -14.88 -8.91 3.66
CA GLY A 65 -13.54 -8.71 4.19
C GLY A 65 -12.47 -8.73 3.10
N SER A 66 -12.57 -9.62 2.11
CA SER A 66 -11.68 -9.58 0.94
C SER A 66 -11.87 -8.34 0.08
N GLY A 67 -13.12 -7.92 -0.15
CA GLY A 67 -13.44 -6.68 -0.85
C GLY A 67 -12.90 -5.44 -0.11
N LEU A 68 -13.04 -5.39 1.22
CA LEU A 68 -12.54 -4.30 2.07
C LEU A 68 -11.00 -4.22 2.02
N ILE A 69 -10.30 -5.35 2.14
CA ILE A 69 -8.83 -5.38 2.08
C ILE A 69 -8.34 -5.00 0.67
N GLY A 70 -8.96 -5.55 -0.38
CA GLY A 70 -8.63 -5.18 -1.76
C GLY A 70 -8.88 -3.69 -2.02
N PHE A 71 -10.00 -3.14 -1.55
CA PHE A 71 -10.29 -1.72 -1.63
C PHE A 71 -9.30 -0.88 -0.81
N ALA A 72 -8.90 -1.34 0.38
CA ALA A 72 -7.90 -0.66 1.18
C ALA A 72 -6.56 -0.56 0.42
N PHE A 73 -6.10 -1.66 -0.21
CA PHE A 73 -4.87 -1.63 -1.02
C PHE A 73 -4.98 -0.68 -2.21
N TYR A 74 -6.12 -0.63 -2.89
CA TYR A 74 -6.36 0.38 -3.92
C TYR A 74 -6.37 1.81 -3.34
N TRP A 75 -7.05 2.02 -2.23
CA TRP A 75 -7.18 3.31 -1.56
C TRP A 75 -5.85 3.86 -1.05
N PHE A 76 -4.93 2.96 -0.63
CA PHE A 76 -3.56 3.29 -0.25
C PHE A 76 -2.60 3.39 -1.44
N GLY A 77 -3.06 3.10 -2.67
CA GLY A 77 -2.24 3.17 -3.89
C GLY A 77 -1.24 2.03 -4.03
N ILE A 78 -1.46 0.92 -3.33
CA ILE A 78 -0.63 -0.30 -3.45
C ILE A 78 -1.05 -1.08 -4.70
N PHE A 79 -2.37 -1.23 -4.90
CA PHE A 79 -2.93 -1.99 -6.02
C PHE A 79 -3.62 -1.07 -7.03
N SER A 80 -3.51 -1.41 -8.31
CA SER A 80 -4.41 -0.86 -9.33
C SER A 80 -5.84 -1.39 -9.12
N PRO A 81 -6.87 -0.76 -9.72
CA PRO A 81 -8.23 -1.29 -9.68
C PRO A 81 -8.35 -2.73 -10.21
N GLY A 82 -7.50 -3.12 -11.16
CA GLY A 82 -7.45 -4.48 -11.70
C GLY A 82 -6.92 -5.49 -10.68
N ASP A 83 -5.80 -5.15 -10.04
CA ASP A 83 -5.15 -5.98 -9.01
C ASP A 83 -6.05 -6.19 -7.78
N ALA A 84 -6.75 -5.13 -7.35
CA ALA A 84 -7.68 -5.20 -6.22
C ALA A 84 -8.83 -6.18 -6.47
N LYS A 85 -9.40 -6.17 -7.69
CA LYS A 85 -10.45 -7.13 -8.08
C LYS A 85 -9.91 -8.55 -8.25
N LEU A 86 -8.70 -8.70 -8.79
CA LEU A 86 -8.03 -9.99 -8.90
C LEU A 86 -7.81 -10.60 -7.51
N PHE A 87 -7.25 -9.82 -6.58
CA PHE A 87 -7.09 -10.21 -5.18
C PHE A 87 -8.41 -10.63 -4.54
N TRP A 88 -9.48 -9.86 -4.77
CA TRP A 88 -10.81 -10.17 -4.25
C TRP A 88 -11.32 -11.53 -4.76
N GLY A 89 -11.27 -11.78 -6.07
CA GLY A 89 -11.67 -13.06 -6.65
C GLY A 89 -10.82 -14.24 -6.16
N LEU A 90 -9.51 -14.03 -5.99
CA LEU A 90 -8.59 -15.06 -5.47
C LEU A 90 -8.89 -15.45 -4.03
N CYS A 91 -9.28 -14.49 -3.19
CA CYS A 91 -9.70 -14.81 -1.82
C CYS A 91 -10.94 -15.70 -1.78
N LEU A 92 -11.84 -15.55 -2.75
CA LEU A 92 -13.10 -16.29 -2.80
C LEU A 92 -12.96 -17.68 -3.42
N ILE A 93 -12.03 -17.88 -4.34
CA ILE A 93 -11.86 -19.19 -5.00
C ILE A 93 -11.10 -20.19 -4.13
N PHE A 94 -10.31 -19.73 -3.15
CA PHE A 94 -9.53 -20.65 -2.34
C PHE A 94 -10.42 -21.58 -1.51
N PRO A 95 -10.14 -22.90 -1.53
CA PRO A 95 -10.91 -23.84 -0.73
C PRO A 95 -10.60 -23.66 0.75
N VAL A 96 -11.63 -23.67 1.59
CA VAL A 96 -11.49 -23.52 3.05
C VAL A 96 -10.63 -24.65 3.65
N SER A 97 -10.59 -25.81 2.99
CA SER A 97 -9.72 -26.93 3.38
C SER A 97 -8.24 -26.58 3.40
N LEU A 98 -7.79 -25.59 2.62
CA LEU A 98 -6.40 -25.15 2.55
C LEU A 98 -5.92 -24.55 3.88
N PHE A 99 -6.82 -24.04 4.71
CA PHE A 99 -6.49 -23.34 5.96
C PHE A 99 -6.95 -24.09 7.22
N LYS A 100 -7.30 -25.38 7.10
CA LYS A 100 -7.87 -26.20 8.20
C LYS A 100 -7.01 -26.26 9.46
N ASN A 101 -5.69 -26.11 9.33
CA ASN A 101 -4.74 -26.22 10.43
C ASN A 101 -4.49 -24.88 11.15
N LEU A 102 -5.15 -23.80 10.73
CA LEU A 102 -4.99 -22.47 11.29
C LEU A 102 -6.22 -22.10 12.11
N SER A 103 -5.99 -21.55 13.30
CA SER A 103 -7.05 -21.05 14.17
C SER A 103 -7.08 -19.51 14.17
N GLY A 104 -8.24 -18.96 14.53
CA GLY A 104 -8.43 -17.52 14.69
C GLY A 104 -8.25 -16.71 13.41
N THR A 105 -7.65 -15.52 13.55
CA THR A 105 -7.44 -14.55 12.46
C THR A 105 -6.46 -15.04 11.39
N LEU A 106 -5.57 -15.98 11.72
CA LEU A 106 -4.64 -16.58 10.78
C LEU A 106 -5.30 -17.60 9.84
N GLY A 107 -6.52 -18.05 10.14
CA GLY A 107 -7.38 -18.82 9.22
C GLY A 107 -8.15 -17.95 8.23
N PHE A 108 -8.06 -16.61 8.34
CA PHE A 108 -8.77 -15.70 7.45
C PHE A 108 -8.03 -15.53 6.12
N VAL A 109 -8.53 -16.21 5.07
CA VAL A 109 -7.92 -16.28 3.73
C VAL A 109 -7.42 -14.93 3.20
N PRO A 110 -8.20 -13.83 3.25
CA PRO A 110 -7.75 -12.56 2.68
C PRO A 110 -6.53 -12.00 3.39
N LEU A 111 -6.44 -12.18 4.71
CA LEU A 111 -5.29 -11.74 5.49
C LEU A 111 -4.06 -12.57 5.12
N VAL A 112 -4.18 -13.90 5.08
CA VAL A 112 -3.06 -14.79 4.71
C VAL A 112 -2.52 -14.45 3.33
N LEU A 113 -3.39 -14.31 2.34
CA LEU A 113 -2.99 -13.97 0.98
C LEU A 113 -2.31 -12.60 0.93
N ALA A 114 -2.87 -11.59 1.60
CA ALA A 114 -2.27 -10.26 1.70
C ALA A 114 -0.85 -10.31 2.27
N LEU A 115 -0.62 -11.07 3.34
CA LEU A 115 0.71 -11.22 3.94
C LEU A 115 1.69 -11.93 3.02
N ASN A 116 1.25 -12.99 2.35
CA ASN A 116 2.05 -13.75 1.39
C ASN A 116 2.39 -12.95 0.12
N ILE A 117 1.65 -11.86 -0.17
CA ILE A 117 1.98 -10.93 -1.25
C ILE A 117 2.91 -9.83 -0.75
N ILE A 118 2.50 -9.12 0.31
CA ILE A 118 3.14 -7.87 0.75
C ILE A 118 4.51 -8.12 1.35
N ILE A 119 4.66 -9.14 2.20
CA ILE A 119 5.91 -9.35 2.93
C ILE A 119 7.05 -9.75 1.96
N PRO A 120 6.91 -10.77 1.10
CA PRO A 120 7.97 -11.12 0.16
C PRO A 120 8.28 -9.98 -0.81
N TYR A 121 7.25 -9.27 -1.29
CA TYR A 121 7.44 -8.10 -2.13
C TYR A 121 8.25 -7.00 -1.44
N SER A 122 7.89 -6.67 -0.19
CA SER A 122 8.57 -5.65 0.60
C SER A 122 10.03 -6.02 0.85
N ILE A 123 10.32 -7.29 1.16
CA ILE A 123 11.68 -7.80 1.34
C ILE A 123 12.47 -7.71 0.04
N ALA A 124 11.89 -8.12 -1.09
CA ALA A 124 12.56 -8.08 -2.39
C ALA A 124 12.89 -6.63 -2.82
N VAL A 125 11.93 -5.71 -2.67
CA VAL A 125 12.14 -4.29 -2.97
C VAL A 125 13.18 -3.67 -2.04
N LEU A 126 13.11 -3.95 -0.74
CA LEU A 126 14.08 -3.47 0.23
C LEU A 126 15.49 -4.00 -0.09
N GLY A 127 15.62 -5.30 -0.37
CA GLY A 127 16.89 -5.94 -0.74
C GLY A 127 17.48 -5.34 -2.01
N TYR A 128 16.66 -5.15 -3.06
CA TYR A 128 17.09 -4.51 -4.30
C TYR A 128 17.56 -3.06 -4.08
N LEU A 129 16.82 -2.28 -3.30
CA LEU A 129 17.18 -0.89 -3.01
C LEU A 129 18.43 -0.79 -2.16
N LEU A 130 18.60 -1.65 -1.16
CA LEU A 130 19.81 -1.73 -0.34
C LEU A 130 21.02 -2.13 -1.19
N PHE A 131 20.88 -3.16 -2.03
CA PHE A 131 21.94 -3.58 -2.96
C PHE A 131 22.38 -2.44 -3.87
N LYS A 132 21.41 -1.77 -4.51
CA LYS A 132 21.68 -0.63 -5.41
C LYS A 132 22.28 0.56 -4.67
N PHE A 133 21.84 0.82 -3.44
CA PHE A 133 22.40 1.85 -2.57
C PHE A 133 23.86 1.58 -2.21
N VAL A 134 24.20 0.34 -1.85
CA VAL A 134 25.58 -0.07 -1.55
C VAL A 134 26.49 0.06 -2.78
N SER A 135 25.97 -0.22 -3.97
CA SER A 135 26.72 -0.13 -5.24
C SER A 135 27.01 1.32 -5.71
N MET A 136 26.33 2.32 -5.15
CA MET A 136 26.51 3.71 -5.58
C MET A 136 27.82 4.36 -5.11
N ARG A 137 28.56 4.97 -6.07
CA ARG A 137 29.76 5.78 -5.78
C ARG A 137 29.47 7.05 -4.95
N ASN A 138 28.29 7.66 -5.09
CA ASN A 138 27.94 8.93 -4.43
C ASN A 138 27.10 8.80 -3.14
N LYS A 139 27.17 7.66 -2.44
CA LYS A 139 26.33 7.36 -1.26
C LYS A 139 26.35 8.43 -0.17
N LEU A 140 27.52 9.00 0.13
CA LEU A 140 27.69 10.02 1.17
C LEU A 140 26.99 11.34 0.81
N LYS A 141 27.00 11.73 -0.46
CA LYS A 141 26.33 12.96 -0.92
C LYS A 141 24.80 12.82 -0.81
N LEU A 142 24.27 11.65 -1.15
CA LEU A 142 22.85 11.34 -0.97
C LEU A 142 22.45 11.31 0.51
N LEU A 143 23.24 10.66 1.36
CA LEU A 143 22.99 10.60 2.81
C LEU A 143 23.06 11.99 3.45
N ARG A 144 24.02 12.82 3.06
CA ARG A 144 24.16 14.21 3.55
C ARG A 144 23.01 15.09 3.08
N SER A 145 22.59 14.97 1.82
CA SER A 145 21.41 15.66 1.28
C SER A 145 20.13 15.20 1.99
N PHE A 146 19.99 13.91 2.27
CA PHE A 146 18.88 13.34 3.01
C PHE A 146 18.81 13.90 4.44
N VAL A 147 19.92 13.87 5.19
CA VAL A 147 19.99 14.42 6.56
C VAL A 147 19.72 15.92 6.53
N GLY A 148 20.38 16.68 5.66
CA GLY A 148 20.19 18.14 5.58
C GLY A 148 18.76 18.55 5.22
N SER A 149 18.09 17.82 4.33
CA SER A 149 16.71 18.11 3.92
C SER A 149 15.64 17.71 4.95
N ASN A 150 15.96 16.78 5.85
CA ASN A 150 15.06 16.24 6.86
C ASN A 150 15.15 16.94 8.22
N PHE A 151 16.30 17.56 8.55
CA PHE A 151 16.54 18.29 9.81
C PHE A 151 16.15 19.78 9.75
N GLN A 152 15.25 20.16 8.83
CA GLN A 152 14.65 21.50 8.84
C GLN A 152 13.68 21.63 10.03
N LYS A 153 13.75 22.73 10.79
CA LYS A 153 12.99 22.93 12.04
C LYS A 153 11.50 22.59 11.91
N THR A 154 10.87 23.01 10.82
CA THR A 154 9.45 22.75 10.54
C THR A 154 9.14 21.26 10.36
N LYS A 155 9.98 20.53 9.61
CA LYS A 155 9.82 19.09 9.36
C LYS A 155 10.13 18.25 10.58
N VAL A 156 11.08 18.66 11.42
CA VAL A 156 11.38 17.98 12.69
C VAL A 156 10.16 18.04 13.61
N LEU A 157 9.56 19.23 13.74
CA LEU A 157 8.39 19.45 14.57
C LEU A 157 7.17 18.66 14.08
N GLU A 158 6.94 18.63 12.76
CA GLU A 158 5.91 17.76 12.15
C GLU A 158 6.19 16.26 12.40
N SER A 159 7.46 15.84 12.33
CA SER A 159 7.86 14.45 12.57
C SER A 159 7.64 14.03 14.03
N LEU A 160 7.86 14.95 14.98
CA LEU A 160 7.60 14.75 16.41
C LEU A 160 6.09 14.63 16.69
N PHE A 161 5.26 15.47 16.07
CA PHE A 161 3.82 15.36 16.25
C PHE A 161 3.23 14.11 15.60
N ASN A 162 3.73 13.72 14.43
CA ASN A 162 3.36 12.46 13.80
C ASN A 162 3.80 11.26 14.64
N LEU A 163 4.97 11.32 15.27
CA LEU A 163 5.42 10.31 16.22
C LEU A 163 4.48 10.22 17.42
N LEU A 164 4.13 11.36 18.02
CA LEU A 164 3.27 11.42 19.19
C LEU A 164 1.86 10.88 18.87
N LEU A 165 1.33 11.23 17.70
CA LEU A 165 0.10 10.64 17.17
C LEU A 165 0.23 9.13 16.95
N PHE A 166 1.32 8.65 16.36
CA PHE A 166 1.55 7.22 16.11
C PHE A 166 1.54 6.42 17.41
N VAL A 167 2.30 6.88 18.40
CA VAL A 167 2.36 6.26 19.72
C VAL A 167 0.99 6.29 20.41
N GLY A 168 0.32 7.45 20.38
CA GLY A 168 -1.01 7.61 20.98
C GLY A 168 -2.05 6.67 20.36
N VAL A 169 -2.11 6.58 19.02
CA VAL A 169 -3.01 5.67 18.31
C VAL A 169 -2.68 4.22 18.65
N GLY A 170 -1.39 3.84 18.63
CA GLY A 170 -0.96 2.48 18.97
C GLY A 170 -1.37 2.06 20.37
N ALA A 171 -1.12 2.90 21.37
CA ALA A 171 -1.46 2.61 22.75
C ALA A 171 -2.97 2.63 23.02
N THR A 172 -3.72 3.54 22.38
CA THR A 172 -5.19 3.56 22.47
C THR A 172 -5.78 2.28 21.88
N LEU A 173 -5.28 1.86 20.71
CA LEU A 173 -5.73 0.65 20.04
C LEU A 173 -5.43 -0.61 20.86
N ALA A 174 -4.21 -0.72 21.42
CA ALA A 174 -3.83 -1.81 22.31
C ALA A 174 -4.76 -1.90 23.53
N SER A 175 -5.03 -0.76 24.17
CA SER A 175 -5.92 -0.69 25.32
C SER A 175 -7.36 -1.10 24.97
N LEU A 176 -7.86 -0.69 23.81
CA LEU A 176 -9.20 -1.00 23.34
C LEU A 176 -9.35 -2.49 22.99
N LEU A 177 -8.36 -3.07 22.32
CA LEU A 177 -8.33 -4.51 22.01
C LEU A 177 -8.27 -5.37 23.27
N GLN A 178 -7.46 -4.97 24.25
CA GLN A 178 -7.37 -5.67 25.53
C GLN A 178 -8.71 -5.63 26.30
N ARG A 179 -9.42 -4.50 26.28
CA ARG A 179 -10.76 -4.39 26.90
C ARG A 179 -11.81 -5.30 26.25
N ILE A 180 -11.67 -5.58 24.95
CA ILE A 180 -12.55 -6.50 24.21
C ILE A 180 -12.14 -7.97 24.47
N GLY A 181 -11.01 -8.22 25.14
CA GLY A 181 -10.46 -9.55 25.34
C GLY A 181 -9.87 -10.13 24.05
N TRP A 182 -9.48 -9.27 23.10
CA TRP A 182 -8.98 -9.72 21.81
C TRP A 182 -7.46 -9.81 21.82
N GLU A 183 -6.94 -11.02 22.03
CA GLU A 183 -5.51 -11.32 21.96
C GLU A 183 -5.09 -11.48 20.49
N LEU A 184 -4.59 -10.39 19.91
CA LEU A 184 -3.99 -10.43 18.58
C LEU A 184 -2.52 -10.88 18.68
N ASP A 185 -2.10 -11.66 17.70
CA ASP A 185 -0.68 -11.92 17.45
C ASP A 185 0.10 -10.59 17.33
N PRO A 186 1.33 -10.48 17.88
CA PRO A 186 2.12 -9.25 17.84
C PRO A 186 2.26 -8.64 16.43
N PHE A 187 2.35 -9.48 15.40
CA PHE A 187 2.44 -9.04 14.02
C PHE A 187 1.12 -8.42 13.53
N LEU A 188 -0.02 -9.03 13.85
CA LEU A 188 -1.33 -8.46 13.52
C LEU A 188 -1.58 -7.17 14.27
N HIS A 189 -1.20 -7.12 15.55
CA HIS A 189 -1.25 -5.89 16.33
C HIS A 189 -0.50 -4.75 15.63
N LEU A 190 0.72 -5.01 15.15
CA LEU A 190 1.51 -4.06 14.37
C LEU A 190 0.78 -3.59 13.09
N VAL A 191 0.22 -4.51 12.31
CA VAL A 191 -0.52 -4.20 11.09
C VAL A 191 -1.72 -3.30 11.39
N PHE A 192 -2.48 -3.59 12.44
CA PHE A 192 -3.61 -2.77 12.87
C PHE A 192 -3.19 -1.38 13.34
N VAL A 193 -2.10 -1.24 14.10
CA VAL A 193 -1.57 0.06 14.51
C VAL A 193 -1.19 0.91 13.30
N LEU A 194 -0.52 0.32 12.30
CA LEU A 194 -0.15 1.01 11.06
C LEU A 194 -1.39 1.43 10.25
N MET A 195 -2.40 0.56 10.13
CA MET A 195 -3.65 0.87 9.45
C MET A 195 -4.43 1.98 10.18
N ALA A 196 -4.56 1.90 11.50
CA ALA A 196 -5.25 2.88 12.31
C ALA A 196 -4.56 4.25 12.22
N PHE A 197 -3.23 4.29 12.37
CA PHE A 197 -2.46 5.52 12.24
C PHE A 197 -2.63 6.17 10.86
N THR A 198 -2.48 5.38 9.79
CA THR A 198 -2.62 5.89 8.42
C THR A 198 -4.05 6.34 8.14
N GLY A 199 -5.04 5.61 8.66
CA GLY A 199 -6.45 5.97 8.60
C GLY A 199 -6.74 7.30 9.28
N VAL A 200 -6.24 7.49 10.50
CA VAL A 200 -6.36 8.75 11.25
C VAL A 200 -5.67 9.89 10.51
N GLN A 201 -4.43 9.71 10.04
CA GLN A 201 -3.74 10.75 9.25
C GLN A 201 -4.53 11.14 8.00
N LYS A 202 -5.08 10.16 7.28
CA LYS A 202 -5.83 10.42 6.05
C LYS A 202 -7.16 11.10 6.34
N LEU A 203 -7.87 10.67 7.39
CA LEU A 203 -9.10 11.33 7.84
C LEU A 203 -8.80 12.77 8.27
N LEU A 204 -7.74 13.01 9.03
CA LEU A 204 -7.38 14.37 9.43
C LEU A 204 -7.04 15.28 8.25
N SER A 205 -6.35 14.74 7.24
CA SER A 205 -6.04 15.49 6.01
C SER A 205 -7.27 15.87 5.17
N LEU A 206 -8.40 15.17 5.34
CA LEU A 206 -9.66 15.46 4.66
C LEU A 206 -10.43 16.59 5.34
N TRP A 207 -10.36 16.67 6.67
CA TRP A 207 -11.22 17.55 7.47
C TRP A 207 -10.54 18.84 7.90
N PHE A 208 -9.21 18.84 8.02
CA PHE A 208 -8.46 19.99 8.52
C PHE A 208 -7.33 20.39 7.57
N PRO A 209 -7.02 21.70 7.46
CA PRO A 209 -5.81 22.15 6.77
C PRO A 209 -4.59 21.52 7.46
N LYS A 210 -3.55 21.18 6.69
CA LYS A 210 -2.31 20.54 7.15
C LYS A 210 -1.46 21.47 8.04
N THR A 211 -2.00 21.97 9.15
CA THR A 211 -1.22 22.67 10.16
C THR A 211 -0.74 21.69 11.23
N PRO A 212 0.53 21.77 11.63
CA PRO A 212 1.15 20.81 12.57
C PRO A 212 0.46 20.79 13.95
N PHE A 213 -0.24 21.86 14.33
CA PHE A 213 -0.92 21.97 15.62
C PHE A 213 -2.10 20.99 15.81
N TYR A 214 -2.82 20.61 14.75
CA TYR A 214 -3.92 19.64 14.88
C TYR A 214 -3.41 18.24 15.20
N TYR A 215 -2.32 17.82 14.55
CA TYR A 215 -1.67 16.54 14.85
C TYR A 215 -1.15 16.50 16.29
N ALA A 216 -0.64 17.62 16.80
CA ALA A 216 -0.19 17.74 18.18
C ALA A 216 -1.35 17.57 19.19
N GLY A 217 -2.47 18.26 18.97
CA GLY A 217 -3.63 18.21 19.87
C GLY A 217 -4.23 16.80 19.96
N ILE A 218 -4.45 16.15 18.82
CA ILE A 218 -5.00 14.79 18.78
C ILE A 218 -4.00 13.79 19.34
N GLY A 219 -2.72 13.92 18.97
CA GLY A 219 -1.67 13.11 19.56
C GLY A 219 -1.66 13.21 21.08
N PHE A 220 -1.78 14.43 21.64
CA PHE A 220 -1.76 14.65 23.08
C PHE A 220 -2.96 13.99 23.78
N VAL A 221 -4.16 14.08 23.19
CA VAL A 221 -5.35 13.40 23.71
C VAL A 221 -5.15 11.87 23.69
N CYS A 222 -4.64 11.32 22.59
CA CYS A 222 -4.36 9.89 22.50
C CYS A 222 -3.28 9.43 23.50
N LEU A 223 -2.23 10.23 23.70
CA LEU A 223 -1.18 9.96 24.69
C LEU A 223 -1.73 10.03 26.11
N TRP A 224 -2.57 11.01 26.41
CA TRP A 224 -3.24 11.13 27.70
C TRP A 224 -4.12 9.92 28.00
N LEU A 225 -4.93 9.48 27.03
CA LEU A 225 -5.74 8.27 27.14
C LEU A 225 -4.88 7.02 27.33
N ALA A 226 -3.73 6.94 26.65
CA ALA A 226 -2.78 5.84 26.81
C ALA A 226 -2.16 5.78 28.21
N ILE A 227 -1.82 6.94 28.79
CA ILE A 227 -1.31 7.03 30.17
C ILE A 227 -2.38 6.55 31.16
N GLN A 228 -3.63 6.95 30.97
CA GLN A 228 -4.74 6.52 31.83
C GLN A 228 -5.06 5.02 31.70
N ALA A 229 -4.86 4.45 30.52
CA ALA A 229 -5.14 3.04 30.27
C ALA A 229 -4.00 2.10 30.68
N ALA A 230 -2.78 2.62 30.88
CA ALA A 230 -1.63 1.80 31.21
C ALA A 230 -1.69 1.30 32.67
N PRO A 231 -1.46 -0.01 32.92
CA PRO A 231 -1.53 -0.57 34.27
C PRO A 231 -0.39 -0.09 35.19
N SER A 232 0.74 0.34 34.62
CA SER A 232 1.87 0.90 35.36
C SER A 232 2.79 1.74 34.47
N LEU A 233 3.58 2.63 35.09
CA LEU A 233 4.55 3.48 34.39
C LEU A 233 5.62 2.69 33.62
N PRO A 234 6.20 1.59 34.14
CA PRO A 234 7.18 0.80 33.38
C PRO A 234 6.59 0.16 32.13
N VAL A 235 5.35 -0.36 32.20
CA VAL A 235 4.65 -0.94 31.04
C VAL A 235 4.38 0.12 29.98
N PHE A 236 3.97 1.32 30.40
CA PHE A 236 3.82 2.46 29.51
C PHE A 236 5.15 2.84 28.82
N LEU A 237 6.24 2.99 29.58
CA LEU A 237 7.54 3.37 29.04
C LEU A 237 8.10 2.31 28.08
N ALA A 238 7.93 1.03 28.39
CA ALA A 238 8.32 -0.07 27.50
C ALA A 238 7.53 -0.04 26.18
N GLY A 239 6.20 0.11 26.25
CA GLY A 239 5.35 0.27 25.07
C GLY A 239 5.70 1.52 24.25
N PHE A 240 5.95 2.64 24.94
CA PHE A 240 6.40 3.89 24.31
C PHE A 240 7.72 3.69 23.57
N ALA A 241 8.72 3.08 24.19
CA ALA A 241 10.02 2.81 23.59
C ALA A 241 9.89 1.87 22.37
N PHE A 242 9.05 0.84 22.46
CA PHE A 242 8.76 -0.06 21.35
C PHE A 242 8.14 0.68 20.16
N PHE A 243 7.06 1.46 20.37
CA PHE A 243 6.43 2.24 19.31
C PHE A 243 7.34 3.33 18.75
N LEU A 244 8.22 3.91 19.58
CA LEU A 244 9.24 4.87 19.15
C LEU A 244 10.25 4.22 18.20
N ALA A 245 10.83 3.08 18.59
CA ALA A 245 11.78 2.34 17.77
C ALA A 245 11.13 1.91 16.45
N LEU A 246 9.89 1.42 16.53
CA LEU A 246 9.10 1.03 15.37
C LEU A 246 8.80 2.23 14.45
N TYR A 247 8.42 3.38 14.99
CA TYR A 247 8.17 4.58 14.19
C TYR A 247 9.43 5.01 13.45
N PHE A 248 10.57 4.99 14.13
CA PHE A 248 11.85 5.32 13.50
C PHE A 248 12.18 4.33 12.38
N LEU A 249 12.00 3.03 12.62
CA LEU A 249 12.24 1.99 11.62
C LEU A 249 11.29 2.14 10.41
N VAL A 250 10.00 2.32 10.63
CA VAL A 250 9.00 2.33 9.55
C VAL A 250 8.93 3.68 8.83
N PHE A 251 8.89 4.79 9.54
CA PHE A 251 8.65 6.10 8.92
C PHE A 251 9.94 6.85 8.58
N PHE A 252 10.98 6.73 9.41
CA PHE A 252 12.24 7.39 9.12
C PHE A 252 13.12 6.56 8.19
N VAL A 253 13.37 5.29 8.54
CA VAL A 253 14.20 4.41 7.71
C VAL A 253 13.40 3.92 6.51
N ALA A 254 12.30 3.18 6.70
CA ALA A 254 11.60 2.59 5.56
C ALA A 254 10.97 3.68 4.67
N LYS A 255 10.00 4.46 5.15
CA LYS A 255 9.29 5.42 4.29
C LYS A 255 10.22 6.47 3.68
N ARG A 256 11.01 7.21 4.47
CA ARG A 256 11.79 8.31 3.91
C ARG A 256 13.02 7.84 3.13
N LEU A 257 13.79 6.87 3.63
CA LEU A 257 14.98 6.41 2.91
C LEU A 257 14.57 5.64 1.65
N ILE A 258 13.65 4.68 1.76
CA ILE A 258 13.23 3.83 0.63
C ILE A 258 12.54 4.67 -0.43
N LEU A 259 11.62 5.59 -0.11
CA LEU A 259 10.97 6.41 -1.13
C LEU A 259 11.93 7.40 -1.80
N ASN A 260 12.87 7.98 -1.06
CA ASN A 260 13.89 8.85 -1.67
C ASN A 260 14.87 8.05 -2.53
N LEU A 261 15.24 6.83 -2.12
CA LEU A 261 16.05 5.95 -2.95
C LEU A 261 15.26 5.48 -4.17
N ALA A 262 14.01 5.05 -4.01
CA ALA A 262 13.13 4.66 -5.09
C ALA A 262 13.00 5.78 -6.14
N SER A 263 12.68 7.00 -5.72
CA SER A 263 12.55 8.14 -6.66
C SER A 263 13.86 8.53 -7.36
N VAL A 264 15.02 8.27 -6.77
CA VAL A 264 16.32 8.51 -7.43
C VAL A 264 16.71 7.35 -8.36
N MET A 265 16.27 6.13 -8.03
CA MET A 265 16.78 4.89 -8.64
C MET A 265 15.86 4.27 -9.67
N LEU A 266 14.57 4.53 -9.56
CA LEU A 266 13.52 3.91 -10.35
C LEU A 266 12.92 4.93 -11.32
N ASP A 267 12.77 6.18 -10.91
CA ASP A 267 12.21 7.21 -11.78
C ASP A 267 13.14 7.47 -12.96
N SER A 268 12.56 7.48 -14.16
CA SER A 268 13.23 7.82 -15.41
C SER A 268 12.70 9.15 -15.92
N THR A 269 13.58 10.03 -16.41
CA THR A 269 13.20 11.23 -17.13
C THR A 269 12.89 10.87 -18.57
N VAL A 270 11.68 11.20 -19.01
CA VAL A 270 11.19 10.94 -20.38
C VAL A 270 10.72 12.26 -20.97
N GLU A 271 11.06 12.52 -22.23
CA GLU A 271 10.52 13.67 -22.98
C GLU A 271 9.00 13.51 -23.14
N VAL A 272 8.25 14.61 -23.01
CA VAL A 272 6.77 14.59 -23.14
C VAL A 272 6.32 14.02 -24.49
N SER A 273 7.08 14.27 -25.55
CA SER A 273 6.87 13.72 -26.90
C SER A 273 6.93 12.19 -26.95
N ARG A 274 7.63 11.55 -26.01
CA ARG A 274 7.82 10.09 -25.94
C ARG A 274 6.94 9.43 -24.90
N LEU A 275 6.03 10.18 -24.26
CA LEU A 275 5.07 9.60 -23.32
C LEU A 275 4.16 8.62 -24.07
N GLN A 276 3.93 7.47 -23.44
CA GLN A 276 3.02 6.45 -23.94
C GLN A 276 1.89 6.23 -22.93
N PRO A 277 0.68 5.88 -23.39
CA PRO A 277 -0.41 5.48 -22.51
C PRO A 277 0.02 4.34 -21.59
N GLY A 278 -0.32 4.41 -20.30
CA GLY A 278 0.08 3.44 -19.28
C GLY A 278 1.36 3.79 -18.51
N MET A 279 2.12 4.80 -18.94
CA MET A 279 3.22 5.35 -18.12
C MET A 279 2.68 6.01 -16.85
N VAL A 280 3.32 5.78 -15.71
CA VAL A 280 2.89 6.36 -14.41
C VAL A 280 3.74 7.59 -14.10
N PRO A 281 3.18 8.81 -14.06
CA PRO A 281 3.96 10.00 -13.78
C PRO A 281 4.41 10.02 -12.31
N ALA A 282 5.67 10.39 -12.08
CA ALA A 282 6.27 10.51 -10.75
C ALA A 282 6.05 11.89 -10.10
N GLU A 283 5.57 12.86 -10.89
CA GLU A 283 5.43 14.26 -10.51
C GLU A 283 4.01 14.74 -10.86
N GLN A 284 3.49 15.68 -10.08
CA GLN A 284 2.24 16.39 -10.40
C GLN A 284 2.56 17.68 -11.13
N ILE A 285 1.78 17.99 -12.17
CA ILE A 285 1.84 19.28 -12.86
C ILE A 285 0.62 20.09 -12.46
N PHE A 286 0.87 21.26 -11.87
CA PHE A 286 -0.16 22.21 -11.46
C PHE A 286 -0.20 23.38 -12.42
N ARG A 287 -1.42 23.79 -12.80
CA ARG A 287 -1.73 25.05 -13.45
C ARG A 287 -1.83 26.14 -12.39
N VAL A 288 -0.87 27.06 -12.39
CA VAL A 288 -0.84 28.22 -11.49
C VAL A 288 -1.22 29.45 -12.30
N GLU A 289 -2.34 30.08 -11.95
CA GLU A 289 -2.70 31.38 -12.50
C GLU A 289 -1.91 32.46 -11.76
N GLN A 290 -1.13 33.22 -12.53
CA GLN A 290 -0.33 34.31 -12.01
C GLN A 290 -1.20 35.57 -11.80
N PRO A 291 -0.75 36.52 -10.96
CA PRO A 291 -1.48 37.77 -10.70
C PRO A 291 -1.72 38.62 -11.95
N ASP A 292 -0.94 38.39 -13.01
CA ASP A 292 -1.06 39.04 -14.32
C ASP A 292 -2.07 38.36 -15.27
N GLY A 293 -2.72 37.27 -14.82
CA GLY A 293 -3.66 36.47 -15.62
C GLY A 293 -2.99 35.44 -16.53
N SER A 294 -1.66 35.35 -16.55
CA SER A 294 -0.92 34.33 -17.29
C SER A 294 -0.98 32.97 -16.59
N ILE A 295 -0.90 31.90 -17.37
CA ILE A 295 -0.95 30.53 -16.86
C ILE A 295 0.46 29.95 -16.86
N ARG A 296 0.96 29.56 -15.70
CA ARG A 296 2.24 28.86 -15.54
C ARG A 296 2.03 27.44 -15.06
N TYR A 297 2.87 26.51 -15.52
CA TYR A 297 2.83 25.12 -15.07
C TYR A 297 3.99 24.83 -14.14
N GLU A 298 3.69 24.40 -12.91
CA GLU A 298 4.69 24.04 -11.91
C GLU A 298 4.74 22.53 -11.67
N LYS A 299 5.95 21.98 -11.57
CA LYS A 299 6.21 20.62 -11.10
C LYS A 299 6.24 20.57 -9.59
N ARG A 300 5.43 19.70 -8.99
CA ARG A 300 5.56 19.34 -7.57
C ARG A 300 5.75 17.84 -7.41
N ARG A 301 6.64 17.48 -6.47
CA ARG A 301 6.74 16.09 -6.01
C ARG A 301 5.44 15.71 -5.33
N VAL A 302 5.01 14.50 -5.60
CA VAL A 302 3.81 13.90 -5.03
C VAL A 302 4.02 13.74 -3.52
N GLU A 303 3.47 14.65 -2.74
CA GLU A 303 3.01 14.26 -1.41
C GLU A 303 1.69 13.53 -1.62
N PHE A 304 1.53 12.34 -1.02
CA PHE A 304 0.32 11.52 -1.07
C PHE A 304 -0.89 12.26 -0.47
N SER A 305 -1.39 13.26 -1.19
CA SER A 305 -2.48 14.12 -0.81
C SER A 305 -3.25 14.38 -2.10
N ARG A 306 -4.26 13.54 -2.34
CA ARG A 306 -5.23 13.68 -3.42
C ARG A 306 -6.02 14.96 -3.20
N GLY A 307 -5.47 16.08 -3.65
CA GLY A 307 -6.29 17.19 -4.10
C GLY A 307 -6.40 17.09 -5.61
N ARG A 308 -7.53 16.59 -6.14
CA ARG A 308 -8.00 17.04 -7.46
C ARG A 308 -8.43 18.50 -7.29
N GLY A 309 -7.46 19.39 -7.10
CA GLY A 309 -7.71 20.81 -7.29
C GLY A 309 -8.07 21.02 -8.76
N LYS A 310 -8.94 21.97 -9.07
CA LYS A 310 -9.27 22.38 -10.45
C LYS A 310 -8.03 22.74 -11.30
N ASN A 311 -6.88 22.84 -10.67
CA ASN A 311 -5.60 23.24 -11.21
C ASN A 311 -4.62 22.08 -11.43
N VAL A 312 -4.98 20.82 -11.17
CA VAL A 312 -4.08 19.67 -11.40
C VAL A 312 -4.26 19.15 -12.83
N VAL A 313 -3.20 19.24 -13.63
CA VAL A 313 -3.18 18.76 -15.03
C VAL A 313 -2.77 17.30 -15.10
N ILE A 314 -1.82 16.88 -14.26
CA ILE A 314 -1.38 15.49 -14.14
C ILE A 314 -1.44 15.07 -12.68
N SER A 315 -2.01 13.90 -12.43
CA SER A 315 -1.87 13.21 -11.15
C SER A 315 -1.19 11.85 -11.32
N PRO A 316 -0.35 11.43 -10.36
CA PRO A 316 0.21 10.08 -10.29
C PRO A 316 -0.91 9.07 -9.99
N ASP A 317 -1.58 8.61 -11.04
CA ASP A 317 -2.52 7.49 -10.94
C ASP A 317 -1.76 6.18 -11.15
N PRO A 318 -1.87 5.19 -10.22
CA PRO A 318 -1.34 3.84 -10.44
C PRO A 318 -1.84 3.16 -11.71
N ALA A 319 -2.98 3.60 -12.27
CA ALA A 319 -3.50 3.12 -13.55
C ALA A 319 -2.67 3.59 -14.77
N GLY A 320 -1.79 4.58 -14.59
CA GLY A 320 -1.02 5.21 -15.66
C GLY A 320 -1.83 6.21 -16.49
N LEU A 321 -1.14 6.94 -17.37
CA LEU A 321 -1.74 7.96 -18.23
C LEU A 321 -2.71 7.34 -19.25
N THR A 322 -3.86 7.97 -19.45
CA THR A 322 -4.77 7.64 -20.55
C THR A 322 -4.27 8.21 -21.88
N THR A 323 -4.81 7.73 -23.00
CA THR A 323 -4.48 8.28 -24.33
C THR A 323 -4.84 9.77 -24.42
N GLU A 324 -6.00 10.15 -23.90
CA GLU A 324 -6.47 11.54 -23.86
C GLU A 324 -5.54 12.44 -23.04
N GLU A 325 -5.04 11.94 -21.90
CA GLU A 325 -4.07 12.66 -21.07
C GLU A 325 -2.72 12.82 -21.78
N VAL A 326 -2.25 11.79 -22.49
CA VAL A 326 -1.01 11.87 -23.28
C VAL A 326 -1.15 12.90 -24.41
N ASP A 327 -2.26 12.87 -25.15
CA ASP A 327 -2.52 13.81 -26.24
C ASP A 327 -2.60 15.25 -25.72
N GLN A 328 -3.27 15.45 -24.58
CA GLN A 328 -3.33 16.76 -23.91
C GLN A 328 -1.95 17.27 -23.51
N LEU A 329 -1.06 16.40 -23.02
CA LEU A 329 0.29 16.78 -22.62
C LEU A 329 1.19 17.09 -23.81
N GLN A 330 1.05 16.33 -24.89
CA GLN A 330 1.78 16.61 -26.13
C GLN A 330 1.32 17.95 -26.74
N TYR A 331 0.01 18.23 -26.74
CA TYR A 331 -0.52 19.53 -27.15
C TYR A 331 0.01 20.68 -26.29
N LEU A 332 0.03 20.52 -24.96
CA LEU A 332 0.57 21.55 -24.06
C LEU A 332 2.08 21.77 -24.25
N MET A 333 2.83 20.71 -24.54
CA MET A 333 4.25 20.80 -24.89
C MET A 333 4.45 21.61 -26.17
N GLU A 334 3.68 21.33 -27.22
CA GLU A 334 3.72 22.07 -28.49
C GLU A 334 3.37 23.55 -28.30
N ALA A 335 2.45 23.85 -27.38
CA ALA A 335 2.13 25.22 -26.96
C ALA A 335 3.21 25.89 -26.10
N GLY A 336 4.35 25.23 -25.84
CA GLY A 336 5.47 25.76 -25.08
C GLY A 336 5.25 25.79 -23.56
N ALA A 337 4.17 25.18 -23.06
CA ALA A 337 3.78 25.24 -21.65
C ALA A 337 4.82 24.63 -20.69
N PHE A 338 5.70 23.76 -21.21
CA PHE A 338 6.64 22.94 -20.46
C PHE A 338 8.12 23.31 -20.70
N ALA A 339 8.36 24.41 -21.42
CA ALA A 339 9.70 24.86 -21.78
C ALA A 339 10.60 25.15 -20.56
N GLU A 340 10.02 25.67 -19.47
CA GLU A 340 10.76 26.00 -18.23
C GLU A 340 11.41 24.80 -17.55
N PHE A 341 10.91 23.60 -17.81
CA PHE A 341 11.46 22.37 -17.25
C PHE A 341 11.94 21.40 -18.32
N GLY A 342 12.27 21.92 -19.51
CA GLY A 342 12.93 21.21 -20.59
C GLY A 342 12.05 20.20 -21.32
N ASN A 343 10.72 20.31 -21.24
CA ASN A 343 9.78 19.34 -21.84
C ASN A 343 9.99 17.89 -21.37
N GLU A 344 10.61 17.69 -20.20
CA GLU A 344 10.82 16.37 -19.61
C GLU A 344 9.83 16.15 -18.47
N ILE A 345 9.40 14.90 -18.26
CA ILE A 345 8.60 14.49 -17.11
C ILE A 345 9.24 13.23 -16.51
N LYS A 346 9.25 13.13 -15.18
CA LYS A 346 9.66 11.90 -14.52
C LYS A 346 8.53 10.90 -14.52
N VAL A 347 8.86 9.67 -14.92
CA VAL A 347 7.95 8.53 -14.99
C VAL A 347 8.47 7.46 -14.03
N GLN A 348 7.58 6.94 -13.19
CA GLN A 348 7.85 5.79 -12.33
C GLN A 348 7.70 4.51 -13.16
N PRO A 349 8.53 3.49 -12.90
CA PRO A 349 8.33 2.20 -13.51
C PRO A 349 7.01 1.63 -12.98
N ALA A 350 6.09 1.32 -13.89
CA ALA A 350 4.84 0.65 -13.54
C ALA A 350 5.17 -0.70 -12.88
N VAL A 351 4.82 -0.83 -11.60
CA VAL A 351 4.98 -2.10 -10.89
C VAL A 351 3.92 -3.06 -11.39
N ARG A 352 4.37 -4.13 -12.02
CA ARG A 352 3.52 -5.21 -12.51
C ARG A 352 3.14 -6.11 -11.33
N PHE A 353 1.99 -5.83 -10.72
CA PHE A 353 1.58 -6.49 -9.49
C PHE A 353 0.97 -7.89 -9.71
N ALA A 354 0.44 -8.21 -10.89
CA ALA A 354 -0.16 -9.52 -11.12
C ALA A 354 0.82 -10.70 -10.95
N PRO A 355 2.08 -10.65 -11.43
CA PRO A 355 3.08 -11.67 -11.13
C PRO A 355 3.38 -11.83 -9.63
N ILE A 356 3.33 -10.72 -8.88
CA ILE A 356 3.58 -10.70 -7.43
C ILE A 356 2.41 -11.35 -6.70
N ILE A 357 1.18 -11.06 -7.12
CA ILE A 357 -0.03 -11.71 -6.64
C ILE A 357 0.02 -13.21 -6.93
N ALA A 358 0.44 -13.61 -8.15
CA ALA A 358 0.60 -15.01 -8.51
C ALA A 358 1.64 -15.74 -7.64
N ALA A 359 2.77 -15.09 -7.33
CA ALA A 359 3.75 -15.63 -6.38
C ALA A 359 3.17 -15.77 -4.97
N GLY A 360 2.39 -14.80 -4.50
CA GLY A 360 1.68 -14.88 -3.22
C GLY A 360 0.64 -15.99 -3.18
N VAL A 361 -0.06 -16.25 -4.28
CA VAL A 361 -0.98 -17.40 -4.44
C VAL A 361 -0.23 -18.72 -4.32
N LEU A 362 0.90 -18.86 -5.02
CA LEU A 362 1.75 -20.06 -4.93
C LEU A 362 2.24 -20.29 -3.50
N LEU A 363 2.75 -19.24 -2.84
CA LEU A 363 3.16 -19.32 -1.44
C LEU A 363 2.01 -19.73 -0.52
N THR A 364 0.82 -19.19 -0.74
CA THR A 364 -0.38 -19.55 0.04
C THR A 364 -0.75 -21.01 -0.11
N ILE A 365 -0.71 -21.54 -1.34
CA ILE A 365 -1.00 -22.95 -1.62
C ILE A 365 0.05 -23.87 -0.99
N LEU A 366 1.34 -23.54 -1.16
CA LEU A 366 2.45 -24.36 -0.66
C LEU A 366 2.55 -24.35 0.87
N CYS A 367 2.36 -23.20 1.50
CA CYS A 367 2.48 -23.05 2.94
C CYS A 367 1.19 -23.40 3.70
N GLN A 368 0.05 -23.48 3.00
CA GLN A 368 -1.27 -23.71 3.61
C GLN A 368 -1.57 -22.71 4.74
N GLY A 369 -1.10 -21.47 4.57
CA GLY A 369 -1.05 -20.46 5.62
C GLY A 369 -0.04 -19.34 5.34
N PRO A 370 0.18 -18.44 6.31
CA PRO A 370 1.20 -17.42 6.21
C PRO A 370 2.59 -18.05 6.09
N PHE A 371 3.36 -17.67 5.07
CA PHE A 371 4.64 -18.31 4.76
C PHE A 371 5.65 -18.20 5.92
N TYR A 372 5.60 -17.12 6.69
CA TYR A 372 6.52 -16.90 7.81
C TYR A 372 6.36 -17.92 8.94
N LEU A 373 5.16 -18.49 9.13
CA LEU A 373 4.96 -19.57 10.11
C LEU A 373 5.73 -20.82 9.71
N LYS A 374 5.75 -21.16 8.41
CA LYS A 374 6.56 -22.26 7.89
C LYS A 374 8.04 -21.96 8.01
N LEU A 375 8.46 -20.73 7.76
CA LEU A 375 9.84 -20.29 7.92
C LEU A 375 10.32 -20.47 9.37
N MET A 376 9.50 -20.09 10.35
CA MET A 376 9.80 -20.30 11.78
C MET A 376 9.84 -21.77 12.20
N GLN A 377 9.27 -22.71 11.44
CA GLN A 377 9.42 -24.14 11.73
C GLN A 377 10.80 -24.69 11.31
N PHE A 378 11.53 -23.97 10.46
CA PHE A 378 12.87 -24.35 10.00
C PHE A 378 14.00 -23.77 10.87
N PHE A 379 13.69 -22.82 11.75
CA PHE A 379 14.61 -22.23 12.73
C PHE A 379 14.24 -22.70 14.13
#